data_AF-A0A2H0WIX8-F1
#
_entry.id   AF-A0A2H0WIX8-F1
#
_cell.length_a   1.000
_cell.length_b   1.000
_cell.length_c   1.000
_cell.angle_alpha   90.00
_cell.angle_beta   90.00
_cell.angle_gamma   90.00
#
_symmetry.space_group_name_H-M   'P 1'
#
loop_
_entity.id
_entity.type
_entity.pdbx_description
1 polymer ?
#
loop_
_entity_poly.entity_id
_entity_poly.type
_entity_poly.pdbx_seq_one_letter_code
_entity_poly.pdbx_strand_id
1 'polypeptide(L)'
;MIRFPRYFILLFVGLSVVTAFVIHRWDQGGSISLSSTATERLSGQIQEILKMPGVNITQELLKIGATGAVEVNNCQCTLAGIDSTYFQFESSQTCDPSRNYLKKDLQEIPALYREERSASSADFPRACMTYIMRMANADAEVVSSSVYAMCPNKKGKPQRGNFKPCITETYVNSVYNYFADLTDCMDVPQREYLPKLYNESGLHLNLLGRGFDAGIGQLVEPSIEDANDDFENYRAKIARSDKASCQRLAPYIAKLKPVPPKADFRCQLLTAPESPLLNMFYVMIKFHQDHRSIERRLDEYDILEKMRVLGLTEGSGDRQFQKEQLIQMLLILAYNSGATGAVSKLDDYLDAVKAAQRQLTKEDFDIGRESYVFIRVRADQKSSSGILLRPESQAPGQPEASRWEDRRARFEADMQEYLSSANRRRYKAKIEPFTVKDPKQGPYQSYKITWDPGQLSFAAYLMIYQTSGSAGYLSFVARVGQEINKVFKEGVCVPESYLAL
;
A
#
# COMPACT_ATOMS: atom_id res chain seq x y z
N MET A 1 0.26 33.68 -3.48
CA MET A 1 1.07 32.78 -4.33
C MET A 1 2.46 32.67 -3.71
N ILE A 2 2.62 31.80 -2.72
CA ILE A 2 3.90 31.62 -1.99
C ILE A 2 4.62 30.44 -2.65
N ARG A 3 5.66 30.73 -3.43
CA ARG A 3 6.57 29.71 -3.97
C ARG A 3 7.53 29.30 -2.86
N PHE A 4 7.37 28.09 -2.32
CA PHE A 4 8.40 27.50 -1.47
C PHE A 4 9.64 27.15 -2.34
N PRO A 5 10.88 27.42 -1.90
CA PRO A 5 12.03 27.27 -2.76
C PRO A 5 12.52 25.82 -2.75
N ARG A 6 12.78 25.26 -3.95
CA ARG A 6 13.52 24.02 -4.21
C ARG A 6 14.91 23.94 -3.53
N TYR A 7 15.36 25.01 -2.87
CA TYR A 7 16.62 25.10 -2.17
C TYR A 7 16.69 24.28 -0.87
N PHE A 8 15.56 23.98 -0.21
CA PHE A 8 15.58 23.29 1.09
C PHE A 8 16.00 21.81 1.00
N ILE A 9 15.59 21.10 -0.06
CA ILE A 9 16.01 19.71 -0.31
C ILE A 9 17.50 19.67 -0.72
N LEU A 10 17.95 20.65 -1.50
CA LEU A 10 19.33 20.73 -2.01
C LEU A 10 20.34 21.02 -0.89
N LEU A 11 19.97 21.86 0.08
CA LEU A 11 20.82 22.18 1.23
C LEU A 11 20.99 20.97 2.15
N PHE A 12 19.93 20.17 2.33
CA PHE A 12 19.97 18.97 3.17
C PHE A 12 20.79 17.84 2.54
N VAL A 13 20.63 17.56 1.23
CA VAL A 13 21.46 16.54 0.54
C VAL A 13 22.93 16.91 0.57
N GLY A 14 23.26 18.19 0.34
CA GLY A 14 24.63 18.68 0.49
C GLY A 14 25.17 18.48 1.90
N LEU A 15 24.41 18.86 2.93
CA LEU A 15 24.83 18.72 4.33
C LEU A 15 25.00 17.25 4.75
N SER A 16 24.09 16.36 4.33
CA SER A 16 24.12 14.93 4.66
C SER A 16 25.30 14.21 3.98
N VAL A 17 25.61 14.52 2.72
CA VAL A 17 26.75 13.93 2.01
C VAL A 17 28.09 14.37 2.60
N VAL A 18 28.20 15.65 2.96
CA VAL A 18 29.39 16.20 3.63
C VAL A 18 29.59 15.55 4.99
N THR A 19 28.50 15.36 5.74
CA THR A 19 28.53 14.68 7.04
C THR A 19 28.95 13.21 6.89
N ALA A 20 28.40 12.48 5.92
CA ALA A 20 28.78 11.09 5.65
C ALA A 20 30.25 10.96 5.20
N PHE A 21 30.74 11.86 4.37
CA PHE A 21 32.15 11.90 3.95
C PHE A 21 33.11 12.18 5.12
N VAL A 22 32.74 13.12 6.00
CA VAL A 22 33.51 13.43 7.22
C VAL A 22 33.53 12.25 8.18
N ILE A 23 32.39 11.57 8.40
CA ILE A 23 32.30 10.38 9.26
C ILE A 23 33.16 9.25 8.69
N HIS A 24 33.07 8.95 7.39
CA HIS A 24 33.84 7.87 6.76
C HIS A 24 35.37 8.10 6.84
N ARG A 25 35.83 9.34 6.65
CA ARG A 25 37.25 9.70 6.77
C ARG A 25 37.76 9.70 8.21
N TRP A 26 36.90 10.05 9.17
CA TRP A 26 37.21 10.01 10.60
C TRP A 26 37.39 8.56 11.07
N ASP A 27 36.52 7.65 10.61
CA ASP A 27 36.55 6.23 10.98
C ASP A 27 37.80 5.50 10.46
N GLN A 28 38.42 6.01 9.39
CA GLN A 28 39.72 5.53 8.88
C GLN A 28 40.95 6.15 9.59
N GLY A 29 40.76 6.86 10.70
CA GLY A 29 41.85 7.43 11.50
C GLY A 29 42.58 8.62 10.87
N GLY A 30 42.02 9.23 9.82
CA GLY A 30 42.58 10.41 9.18
C GLY A 30 42.21 11.70 9.92
N SER A 31 43.17 12.60 10.17
CA SER A 31 42.85 13.97 10.57
C SER A 31 42.28 14.74 9.38
N ILE A 32 41.15 15.41 9.58
CA ILE A 32 40.45 16.13 8.52
C ILE A 32 40.57 17.63 8.78
N SER A 33 41.36 18.34 7.97
CA SER A 33 41.18 19.78 7.73
C SER A 33 40.57 19.97 6.35
N LEU A 34 39.23 19.99 6.27
CA LEU A 34 38.55 20.34 5.04
C LEU A 34 38.43 21.87 4.97
N SER A 35 39.11 22.49 4.01
CA SER A 35 38.79 23.87 3.62
C SER A 35 37.37 23.89 3.05
N SER A 36 36.53 24.85 3.46
CA SER A 36 35.13 24.99 3.00
C SER A 36 34.96 24.91 1.48
N THR A 37 35.96 25.36 0.73
CA THR A 37 36.02 25.33 -0.74
C THR A 37 36.02 23.93 -1.35
N ALA A 38 36.66 22.94 -0.71
CA ALA A 38 36.70 21.56 -1.23
C ALA A 38 35.34 20.88 -1.09
N THR A 39 34.67 21.15 0.03
CA THR A 39 33.33 20.66 0.35
C THR A 39 32.27 21.26 -0.58
N GLU A 40 32.32 22.58 -0.80
CA GLU A 40 31.44 23.26 -1.75
C GLU A 40 31.64 22.75 -3.19
N ARG A 41 32.90 22.51 -3.59
CA ARG A 41 33.22 21.97 -4.92
C ARG A 41 32.67 20.56 -5.10
N LEU A 42 32.85 19.67 -4.13
CA LEU A 42 32.32 18.31 -4.19
C LEU A 42 30.79 18.30 -4.24
N SER A 43 30.15 19.13 -3.41
CA SER A 43 28.69 19.32 -3.41
C SER A 43 28.19 19.81 -4.79
N GLY A 44 28.89 20.78 -5.38
CA GLY A 44 28.61 21.27 -6.73
C GLY A 44 28.72 20.18 -7.80
N GLN A 45 29.77 19.36 -7.76
CA GLN A 45 29.98 18.26 -8.72
C GLN A 45 28.90 17.18 -8.60
N ILE A 46 28.49 16.83 -7.38
CA ILE A 46 27.38 15.90 -7.14
C ILE A 46 26.08 16.46 -7.71
N GLN A 47 25.80 17.74 -7.49
CA GLN A 47 24.62 18.42 -8.02
C GLN A 47 24.57 18.44 -9.54
N GLU A 48 25.72 18.58 -10.21
CA GLU A 48 25.79 18.49 -11.67
C GLU A 48 25.53 17.06 -12.16
N ILE A 49 26.16 16.06 -11.53
CA ILE A 49 25.96 14.64 -11.88
C ILE A 49 24.50 14.22 -11.72
N LEU A 50 23.85 14.60 -10.62
CA LEU A 50 22.44 14.26 -10.36
C LEU A 50 21.46 14.89 -11.39
N LYS A 51 21.90 15.88 -12.16
CA LYS A 51 21.10 16.55 -13.20
C LYS A 51 21.39 16.06 -14.61
N MET A 52 22.41 15.20 -14.79
CA MET A 52 22.80 14.73 -16.11
C MET A 52 21.76 13.70 -16.64
N PRO A 53 21.08 13.97 -17.76
CA PRO A 53 20.16 13.02 -18.35
C PRO A 53 20.93 11.85 -18.99
N GLY A 54 20.47 10.62 -18.75
CA GLY A 54 20.98 9.42 -19.45
C GLY A 54 22.34 8.90 -18.99
N VAL A 55 22.94 9.45 -17.93
CA VAL A 55 24.18 8.91 -17.36
C VAL A 55 23.90 7.90 -16.25
N ASN A 56 24.82 6.96 -16.05
CA ASN A 56 24.82 6.11 -14.87
C ASN A 56 25.32 6.93 -13.68
N ILE A 57 24.38 7.58 -12.96
CA ILE A 57 24.65 8.46 -11.82
C ILE A 57 25.60 7.80 -10.82
N THR A 58 25.41 6.50 -10.53
CA THR A 58 26.27 5.73 -9.63
C THR A 58 27.72 5.69 -10.10
N GLN A 59 27.97 5.40 -11.38
CA GLN A 59 29.34 5.41 -11.91
C GLN A 59 29.95 6.82 -11.91
N GLU A 60 29.18 7.86 -12.24
CA GLU A 60 29.68 9.23 -12.23
C GLU A 60 30.02 9.72 -10.80
N LEU A 61 29.19 9.36 -9.82
CA LEU A 61 29.47 9.64 -8.40
C LEU A 61 30.71 8.86 -7.89
N LEU A 62 30.90 7.62 -8.34
CA LEU A 62 32.12 6.85 -8.04
C LEU A 62 33.39 7.52 -8.61
N LYS A 63 33.32 8.08 -9.83
CA LYS A 63 34.47 8.76 -10.46
C LYS A 63 34.98 9.95 -9.65
N ILE A 64 34.10 10.66 -8.96
CA ILE A 64 34.47 11.80 -8.11
C ILE A 64 34.75 11.39 -6.65
N GLY A 65 34.82 10.09 -6.36
CA GLY A 65 35.03 9.58 -5.01
C GLY A 65 33.88 9.86 -4.04
N ALA A 66 32.68 10.17 -4.56
CA ALA A 66 31.50 10.45 -3.75
C ALA A 66 30.78 9.14 -3.37
N THR A 67 31.49 8.21 -2.74
CA THR A 67 30.97 6.91 -2.32
C THR A 67 29.75 7.05 -1.39
N GLY A 68 29.76 8.02 -0.47
CA GLY A 68 28.58 8.33 0.34
C GLY A 68 27.38 8.83 -0.47
N ALA A 69 27.60 9.53 -1.59
CA ALA A 69 26.51 9.93 -2.48
C ALA A 69 26.00 8.76 -3.34
N VAL A 70 26.88 7.81 -3.68
CA VAL A 70 26.49 6.53 -4.31
C VAL A 70 25.62 5.72 -3.37
N GLU A 71 25.99 5.64 -2.08
CA GLU A 71 25.21 4.96 -1.04
C GLU A 71 23.85 5.60 -0.81
N VAL A 72 23.79 6.94 -0.82
CA VAL A 72 22.53 7.71 -0.75
C VAL A 72 21.68 7.51 -2.01
N ASN A 73 22.30 7.50 -3.20
CA ASN A 73 21.60 7.37 -4.49
C ASN A 73 21.10 5.94 -4.76
N ASN A 74 21.88 4.92 -4.38
CA ASN A 74 21.49 3.51 -4.43
C ASN A 74 20.62 3.11 -3.22
N CYS A 75 20.54 4.00 -2.22
CA CYS A 75 19.72 3.93 -1.03
C CYS A 75 19.77 2.58 -0.30
N GLN A 76 20.96 2.21 0.17
CA GLN A 76 21.12 1.56 1.49
C GLN A 76 21.34 2.67 2.53
N CYS A 77 20.27 3.44 2.77
CA CYS A 77 20.00 4.29 3.94
C CYS A 77 21.14 5.08 4.61
N THR A 78 21.45 6.28 4.12
CA THR A 78 21.97 7.38 4.98
C THR A 78 20.89 8.38 5.39
N LEU A 79 19.67 8.27 4.85
CA LEU A 79 18.58 9.22 5.16
C LEU A 79 18.04 9.15 6.60
N ALA A 80 18.48 8.16 7.39
CA ALA A 80 18.08 8.01 8.78
C ALA A 80 19.22 7.66 9.76
N GLY A 81 20.47 7.46 9.31
CA GLY A 81 21.55 6.98 10.19
C GLY A 81 21.26 5.61 10.80
N ILE A 82 20.46 4.78 10.11
CA ILE A 82 20.00 3.50 10.64
C ILE A 82 20.59 2.37 9.80
N ASP A 83 21.59 1.69 10.36
CA ASP A 83 21.97 0.33 9.99
C ASP A 83 20.87 -0.65 10.45
N SER A 84 19.65 -0.44 9.94
CA SER A 84 18.50 -1.26 10.30
C SER A 84 18.40 -2.44 9.37
N THR A 85 18.28 -3.61 9.99
CA THR A 85 17.94 -4.88 9.36
C THR A 85 16.66 -4.82 8.52
N TYR A 86 15.78 -3.81 8.71
CA TYR A 86 14.56 -3.61 7.92
C TYR A 86 14.82 -3.14 6.48
N PHE A 87 16.02 -2.65 6.17
CA PHE A 87 16.37 -2.18 4.82
C PHE A 87 17.41 -3.06 4.13
N GLN A 88 18.02 -3.99 4.87
CA GLN A 88 19.05 -4.88 4.34
C GLN A 88 18.42 -6.08 3.62
N PHE A 89 19.08 -6.56 2.56
CA PHE A 89 18.72 -7.83 1.95
C PHE A 89 19.14 -9.00 2.85
N GLU A 90 18.36 -10.07 2.86
CA GLU A 90 18.80 -11.33 3.43
C GLU A 90 19.81 -12.00 2.48
N SER A 91 20.92 -12.52 3.02
CA SER A 91 21.83 -13.33 2.20
C SER A 91 21.20 -14.69 1.94
N SER A 92 21.24 -15.12 0.67
CA SER A 92 20.77 -16.46 0.30
C SER A 92 21.59 -17.59 0.91
N GLN A 93 22.76 -17.29 1.49
CA GLN A 93 23.65 -18.26 2.15
C GLN A 93 23.34 -18.40 3.64
N THR A 94 22.89 -17.32 4.29
CA THR A 94 22.59 -17.29 5.73
C THR A 94 21.10 -17.45 6.03
N CYS A 95 20.23 -17.27 5.04
CA CYS A 95 18.81 -17.49 5.22
C CYS A 95 18.49 -18.98 5.39
N ASP A 96 17.54 -19.27 6.27
CA ASP A 96 17.07 -20.63 6.53
C ASP A 96 16.67 -21.33 5.21
N PRO A 97 17.17 -22.55 4.93
CA PRO A 97 16.83 -23.29 3.72
C PRO A 97 15.31 -23.45 3.49
N SER A 98 14.53 -23.57 4.57
CA SER A 98 13.06 -23.67 4.52
C SER A 98 12.36 -22.39 4.08
N ARG A 99 13.06 -21.25 4.08
CA ARG A 99 12.60 -19.95 3.57
C ARG A 99 13.17 -19.63 2.18
N ASN A 100 14.21 -20.34 1.75
CA ASN A 100 14.94 -20.07 0.52
C ASN A 100 14.38 -20.83 -0.70
N TYR A 101 13.15 -21.33 -0.62
CA TYR A 101 12.54 -22.18 -1.65
C TYR A 101 12.29 -21.46 -2.98
N LEU A 102 12.21 -20.12 -3.01
CA LEU A 102 12.04 -19.36 -4.25
C LEU A 102 13.35 -19.18 -5.05
N LYS A 103 14.51 -19.44 -4.45
CA LYS A 103 15.82 -19.11 -5.04
C LYS A 103 15.98 -19.68 -6.45
N LYS A 104 15.64 -20.96 -6.64
CA LYS A 104 15.78 -21.63 -7.93
C LYS A 104 14.89 -20.98 -8.99
N ASP A 105 13.62 -20.76 -8.66
CA ASP A 105 12.63 -20.25 -9.61
C ASP A 105 12.91 -18.78 -9.98
N LEU A 106 13.44 -17.98 -9.03
CA LEU A 106 13.88 -16.62 -9.30
C LEU A 106 15.08 -16.55 -10.27
N GLN A 107 15.89 -17.61 -10.37
CA GLN A 107 16.97 -17.70 -11.38
C GLN A 107 16.44 -18.01 -12.80
N GLU A 108 15.15 -18.30 -12.95
CA GLU A 108 14.51 -18.39 -14.27
C GLU A 108 14.02 -17.02 -14.77
N ILE A 109 13.95 -16.01 -13.88
CA ILE A 109 13.62 -14.63 -14.25
C ILE A 109 14.79 -14.03 -15.06
N PRO A 110 14.53 -13.29 -16.15
CA PRO A 110 15.58 -12.66 -16.95
C PRO A 110 16.51 -11.78 -16.11
N ALA A 111 17.82 -11.81 -16.42
CA ALA A 111 18.87 -11.04 -15.74
C ALA A 111 18.49 -9.57 -15.51
N LEU A 112 18.00 -8.91 -16.56
CA LEU A 112 17.52 -7.52 -16.55
C LEU A 112 16.51 -7.20 -15.44
N TYR A 113 15.70 -8.18 -15.02
CA TYR A 113 14.70 -7.99 -13.97
C TYR A 113 15.15 -8.47 -12.60
N ARG A 114 16.09 -9.41 -12.50
CA ARG A 114 16.57 -9.94 -11.22
C ARG A 114 17.83 -9.27 -10.67
N GLU A 115 18.56 -8.54 -11.51
CA GLU A 115 19.77 -7.80 -11.16
C GLU A 115 19.46 -6.34 -10.79
N GLU A 116 20.40 -5.70 -10.11
CA GLU A 116 20.27 -4.28 -9.79
C GLU A 116 20.34 -3.45 -11.08
N ARG A 117 19.48 -2.44 -11.19
CA ARG A 117 19.52 -1.42 -12.26
C ARG A 117 19.51 -0.02 -11.65
N SER A 118 20.07 0.95 -12.36
CA SER A 118 19.89 2.35 -11.96
C SER A 118 18.39 2.68 -11.95
N ALA A 119 17.88 3.14 -10.80
CA ALA A 119 16.52 3.63 -10.70
C ALA A 119 16.39 4.92 -11.52
N SER A 120 15.26 5.11 -12.19
CA SER A 120 14.95 6.42 -12.76
C SER A 120 14.58 7.38 -11.63
N SER A 121 14.69 8.69 -11.87
CA SER A 121 14.26 9.70 -10.88
C SER A 121 12.76 9.66 -10.57
N ALA A 122 11.96 9.04 -11.44
CA ALA A 122 10.52 8.85 -11.23
C ALA A 122 10.21 7.66 -10.32
N ASP A 123 11.14 6.70 -10.20
CA ASP A 123 10.95 5.54 -9.35
C ASP A 123 11.10 5.91 -7.87
N PHE A 124 10.48 5.12 -7.00
CA PHE A 124 10.75 5.19 -5.56
C PHE A 124 11.99 4.33 -5.21
N PRO A 125 12.67 4.58 -4.08
CA PRO A 125 13.83 3.79 -3.69
C PRO A 125 13.51 2.30 -3.47
N ARG A 126 14.41 1.39 -3.87
CA ARG A 126 14.28 -0.06 -3.59
C ARG A 126 14.09 -0.37 -2.11
N ALA A 127 14.71 0.41 -1.24
CA ALA A 127 14.58 0.28 0.21
C ALA A 127 13.11 0.30 0.66
N CYS A 128 12.22 1.05 -0.01
CA CYS A 128 10.79 1.03 0.28
C CYS A 128 10.21 -0.38 0.10
N MET A 129 10.59 -1.07 -0.98
CA MET A 129 10.12 -2.42 -1.28
C MET A 129 10.68 -3.44 -0.30
N THR A 130 11.99 -3.37 0.00
CA THR A 130 12.62 -4.23 1.01
C THR A 130 11.93 -4.08 2.37
N TYR A 131 11.67 -2.84 2.79
CA TYR A 131 10.95 -2.54 4.02
C TYR A 131 9.55 -3.15 4.03
N ILE A 132 8.77 -2.93 2.97
CA ILE A 132 7.40 -3.48 2.84
C ILE A 132 7.42 -5.01 2.96
N MET A 133 8.29 -5.68 2.21
CA MET A 133 8.37 -7.15 2.22
C MET A 133 8.80 -7.71 3.57
N ARG A 134 9.64 -6.98 4.31
CA ARG A 134 10.06 -7.33 5.67
C ARG A 134 8.97 -7.07 6.71
N MET A 135 8.30 -5.93 6.67
CA MET A 135 7.29 -5.58 7.67
C MET A 135 5.98 -6.33 7.48
N ALA A 136 5.67 -6.76 6.25
CA ALA A 136 4.50 -7.57 5.98
C ALA A 136 4.56 -8.91 6.71
N ASN A 137 3.51 -9.17 7.50
CA ASN A 137 3.37 -10.37 8.31
C ASN A 137 4.65 -10.66 9.13
N ALA A 138 5.21 -9.65 9.81
CA ALA A 138 6.42 -9.82 10.63
C ALA A 138 6.28 -10.98 11.63
N ASP A 139 5.08 -11.20 12.19
CA ASP A 139 4.80 -12.31 13.11
C ASP A 139 4.86 -13.71 12.43
N ALA A 140 4.79 -13.77 11.09
CA ALA A 140 4.84 -15.00 10.31
C ALA A 140 6.28 -15.52 10.05
N GLU A 141 7.30 -14.87 10.60
CA GLU A 141 8.70 -15.31 10.48
C GLU A 141 9.02 -16.53 11.36
N VAL A 142 8.29 -16.72 12.46
CA VAL A 142 8.62 -17.73 13.48
C VAL A 142 7.83 -19.04 13.30
N VAL A 143 6.72 -19.02 12.56
CA VAL A 143 5.83 -20.18 12.40
C VAL A 143 5.36 -20.30 10.95
N SER A 144 5.33 -21.52 10.41
CA SER A 144 4.61 -21.87 9.18
C SER A 144 3.26 -21.14 9.18
N SER A 145 3.09 -20.24 8.22
CA SER A 145 1.91 -19.38 8.22
C SER A 145 0.83 -20.01 7.35
N SER A 146 -0.42 -19.79 7.75
CA SER A 146 -1.55 -20.13 6.88
C SER A 146 -1.63 -19.24 5.63
N VAL A 147 -0.83 -18.18 5.51
CA VAL A 147 -0.94 -17.18 4.44
C VAL A 147 0.07 -17.35 3.32
N TYR A 148 1.22 -18.00 3.55
CA TYR A 148 2.16 -18.35 2.47
C TYR A 148 1.85 -19.74 1.92
N ALA A 149 1.85 -19.83 0.59
CA ALA A 149 1.60 -21.06 -0.13
C ALA A 149 2.85 -21.61 -0.83
N MET A 150 2.81 -22.90 -1.09
CA MET A 150 3.69 -23.61 -2.00
C MET A 150 2.88 -24.12 -3.18
N CYS A 151 3.51 -24.16 -4.34
CA CYS A 151 2.92 -24.68 -5.57
C CYS A 151 3.71 -25.90 -6.03
N PRO A 152 3.12 -27.10 -5.98
CA PRO A 152 3.83 -28.32 -6.38
C PRO A 152 4.17 -28.33 -7.88
N ASN A 153 3.39 -27.60 -8.67
CA ASN A 153 3.64 -27.36 -10.08
C ASN A 153 2.96 -26.05 -10.51
N LYS A 154 3.31 -25.54 -11.69
CA LYS A 154 2.77 -24.29 -12.25
C LYS A 154 1.25 -24.34 -12.50
N LYS A 155 0.69 -25.52 -12.76
CA LYS A 155 -0.73 -25.73 -13.13
C LYS A 155 -1.46 -26.52 -12.04
N GLY A 156 -1.38 -26.02 -10.81
CA GLY A 156 -1.93 -26.69 -9.65
C GLY A 156 -2.62 -25.73 -8.70
N LYS A 157 -3.35 -26.34 -7.77
CA LYS A 157 -3.89 -25.67 -6.61
C LYS A 157 -2.78 -25.40 -5.59
N PRO A 158 -2.65 -24.16 -5.09
CA PRO A 158 -1.65 -23.84 -4.07
C PRO A 158 -1.96 -24.55 -2.75
N GLN A 159 -0.91 -24.92 -2.03
CA GLN A 159 -0.96 -25.56 -0.72
C GLN A 159 -0.47 -24.58 0.35
N ARG A 160 -1.29 -24.30 1.37
CA ARG A 160 -0.93 -23.41 2.49
C ARG A 160 0.08 -24.08 3.43
N GLY A 161 0.66 -23.27 4.31
CA GLY A 161 1.51 -23.76 5.41
C GLY A 161 3.00 -23.61 5.13
N ASN A 162 3.39 -22.69 4.25
CA ASN A 162 4.80 -22.42 4.00
C ASN A 162 5.34 -21.30 4.90
N PHE A 163 6.66 -21.18 4.98
CA PHE A 163 7.33 -20.09 5.65
C PHE A 163 7.35 -18.83 4.79
N LYS A 164 7.49 -17.66 5.41
CA LYS A 164 7.79 -16.42 4.69
C LYS A 164 9.09 -16.56 3.91
N PRO A 165 9.13 -16.27 2.59
CA PRO A 165 10.35 -16.42 1.81
C PRO A 165 11.47 -15.48 2.27
N CYS A 166 12.72 -15.83 1.95
CA CYS A 166 13.86 -14.96 2.17
C CYS A 166 13.77 -13.69 1.29
N ILE A 167 13.88 -12.51 1.89
CA ILE A 167 13.93 -11.21 1.21
C ILE A 167 15.35 -10.97 0.66
N THR A 168 15.75 -11.80 -0.30
CA THR A 168 17.05 -11.65 -0.98
C THR A 168 17.05 -10.50 -1.97
N GLU A 169 18.23 -10.00 -2.32
CA GLU A 169 18.38 -8.95 -3.34
C GLU A 169 17.76 -9.34 -4.68
N THR A 170 18.01 -10.57 -5.16
CA THR A 170 17.42 -11.11 -6.39
C THR A 170 15.89 -11.07 -6.33
N TYR A 171 15.31 -11.39 -5.17
CA TYR A 171 13.87 -11.39 -5.00
C TYR A 171 13.31 -9.97 -5.05
N VAL A 172 13.87 -9.04 -4.27
CA VAL A 172 13.44 -7.64 -4.26
C VAL A 172 13.60 -7.02 -5.65
N ASN A 173 14.74 -7.21 -6.31
CA ASN A 173 14.98 -6.69 -7.66
C ASN A 173 13.95 -7.23 -8.67
N SER A 174 13.65 -8.54 -8.61
CA SER A 174 12.63 -9.14 -9.48
C SER A 174 11.29 -8.44 -9.33
N VAL A 175 10.82 -8.25 -8.10
CA VAL A 175 9.53 -7.57 -7.85
C VAL A 175 9.60 -6.09 -8.25
N TYR A 176 10.64 -5.39 -7.82
CA TYR A 176 10.81 -3.96 -8.03
C TYR A 176 10.91 -3.58 -9.51
N ASN A 177 11.76 -4.29 -10.26
CA ASN A 177 12.05 -3.94 -11.65
C ASN A 177 10.81 -4.18 -12.54
N TYR A 178 10.07 -5.27 -12.31
CA TYR A 178 8.80 -5.49 -13.00
C TYR A 178 7.72 -4.49 -12.60
N PHE A 179 7.61 -4.15 -11.31
CA PHE A 179 6.65 -3.14 -10.84
C PHE A 179 6.90 -1.79 -11.51
N ALA A 180 8.13 -1.29 -11.45
CA ALA A 180 8.49 0.01 -12.02
C ALA A 180 8.34 0.03 -13.56
N ASP A 181 8.70 -1.04 -14.27
CA ASP A 181 8.48 -1.08 -15.73
C ASP A 181 6.98 -1.16 -16.09
N LEU A 182 6.19 -1.98 -15.39
CA LEU A 182 4.76 -2.13 -15.70
C LEU A 182 4.00 -0.83 -15.44
N THR A 183 4.28 -0.19 -14.31
CA THR A 183 3.62 1.07 -13.91
C THR A 183 4.00 2.22 -14.83
N ASP A 184 5.28 2.39 -15.18
CA ASP A 184 5.70 3.41 -16.16
C ASP A 184 5.12 3.13 -17.55
N CYS A 185 5.20 1.87 -18.01
CA CYS A 185 4.68 1.46 -19.31
C CYS A 185 3.17 1.71 -19.44
N MET A 186 2.42 1.42 -18.38
CA MET A 186 0.96 1.50 -18.37
C MET A 186 0.42 2.79 -17.73
N ASP A 187 1.26 3.78 -17.42
CA ASP A 187 0.81 5.05 -16.80
C ASP A 187 0.06 4.85 -15.46
N VAL A 188 0.52 3.90 -14.65
CA VAL A 188 -0.02 3.66 -13.30
C VAL A 188 0.85 4.42 -12.28
N PRO A 189 0.24 5.22 -11.38
CA PRO A 189 0.98 6.02 -10.40
C PRO A 189 1.65 5.12 -9.34
N GLN A 190 2.97 4.96 -9.46
CA GLN A 190 3.78 4.00 -8.68
C GLN A 190 3.61 4.15 -7.15
N ARG A 191 3.78 5.37 -6.64
CA ARG A 191 3.87 5.65 -5.20
C ARG A 191 2.52 5.56 -4.53
N GLU A 192 1.47 5.92 -5.27
CA GLU A 192 0.07 5.85 -4.88
C GLU A 192 -0.38 4.39 -4.75
N TYR A 193 0.12 3.51 -5.62
CA TYR A 193 -0.30 2.12 -5.64
C TYR A 193 0.52 1.22 -4.68
N LEU A 194 1.65 1.71 -4.18
CA LEU A 194 2.54 0.94 -3.33
C LEU A 194 1.93 0.56 -1.96
N PRO A 195 1.28 1.46 -1.18
CA PRO A 195 0.65 1.09 0.09
C PRO A 195 -0.46 0.06 -0.08
N LYS A 196 -1.13 0.07 -1.23
CA LYS A 196 -2.13 -0.93 -1.58
C LYS A 196 -1.52 -2.31 -1.69
N LEU A 197 -0.45 -2.48 -2.46
CA LEU A 197 0.22 -3.78 -2.59
C LEU A 197 0.91 -4.23 -1.29
N TYR A 198 1.37 -3.30 -0.45
CA TYR A 198 1.78 -3.64 0.92
C TYR A 198 0.59 -4.26 1.66
N ASN A 199 -0.54 -3.57 1.75
CA ASN A 199 -1.68 -4.11 2.46
C ASN A 199 -2.12 -5.50 1.94
N GLU A 200 -2.17 -5.68 0.61
CA GLU A 200 -2.65 -6.93 0.02
C GLU A 200 -1.71 -8.10 0.27
N SER A 201 -0.43 -7.94 -0.08
CA SER A 201 0.50 -9.07 -0.09
C SER A 201 1.81 -8.83 0.61
N GLY A 202 2.10 -7.59 1.01
CA GLY A 202 3.46 -7.21 1.35
C GLY A 202 4.42 -7.35 0.18
N LEU A 203 3.91 -7.31 -1.05
CA LEU A 203 4.66 -7.61 -2.28
C LEU A 203 5.23 -9.04 -2.35
N HIS A 204 4.67 -9.98 -1.57
CA HIS A 204 5.09 -11.38 -1.63
C HIS A 204 4.41 -12.16 -2.76
N LEU A 205 5.22 -12.83 -3.59
CA LEU A 205 4.77 -13.63 -4.73
C LEU A 205 3.82 -14.74 -4.33
N ASN A 206 4.09 -15.41 -3.20
CA ASN A 206 3.41 -16.64 -2.83
C ASN A 206 2.39 -16.45 -1.69
N LEU A 207 1.96 -15.21 -1.44
CA LEU A 207 0.87 -14.96 -0.50
C LEU A 207 -0.44 -15.48 -1.09
N LEU A 208 -1.20 -16.21 -0.28
CA LEU A 208 -2.52 -16.74 -0.59
C LEU A 208 -3.53 -16.26 0.45
N GLY A 209 -4.41 -15.33 0.08
CA GLY A 209 -5.50 -14.82 0.91
C GLY A 209 -6.58 -15.87 1.13
N ARG A 210 -7.43 -15.69 2.16
CA ARG A 210 -8.40 -16.72 2.60
C ARG A 210 -9.38 -17.15 1.51
N GLY A 211 -9.71 -16.26 0.57
CA GLY A 211 -10.57 -16.53 -0.58
C GLY A 211 -9.88 -17.19 -1.78
N PHE A 212 -8.66 -17.69 -1.61
CA PHE A 212 -7.75 -18.09 -2.71
C PHE A 212 -7.27 -16.90 -3.56
N ASP A 213 -7.20 -15.74 -2.92
CA ASP A 213 -6.66 -14.48 -3.42
C ASP A 213 -5.15 -14.67 -3.64
N ALA A 214 -4.66 -14.58 -4.88
CA ALA A 214 -3.33 -15.08 -5.21
C ALA A 214 -2.30 -13.98 -5.53
N GLY A 215 -1.16 -14.08 -4.86
CA GLY A 215 0.10 -13.41 -5.17
C GLY A 215 0.12 -11.94 -4.83
N ILE A 216 0.93 -11.16 -5.54
CA ILE A 216 1.21 -9.77 -5.16
C ILE A 216 -0.07 -8.92 -5.12
N GLY A 217 -0.93 -9.10 -6.11
CA GLY A 217 -2.21 -8.45 -6.20
C GLY A 217 -3.35 -9.18 -5.49
N GLN A 218 -3.11 -10.27 -4.75
CA GLN A 218 -4.19 -11.04 -4.11
C GLN A 218 -5.40 -11.23 -5.05
N LEU A 219 -5.16 -11.66 -6.28
CA LEU A 219 -6.17 -11.66 -7.33
C LEU A 219 -7.20 -12.77 -7.06
N VAL A 220 -8.47 -12.38 -6.94
CA VAL A 220 -9.63 -13.28 -6.81
C VAL A 220 -10.15 -13.75 -8.16
N GLU A 221 -11.04 -14.74 -8.17
CA GLU A 221 -11.61 -15.29 -9.40
C GLU A 221 -12.26 -14.24 -10.29
N PRO A 222 -13.17 -13.38 -9.77
CA PRO A 222 -13.80 -12.36 -10.61
C PRO A 222 -12.79 -11.35 -11.18
N SER A 223 -11.76 -10.97 -10.41
CA SER A 223 -10.73 -10.04 -10.90
C SER A 223 -9.89 -10.64 -12.03
N ILE A 224 -9.70 -11.96 -12.02
CA ILE A 224 -8.98 -12.67 -13.09
C ILE A 224 -9.86 -12.77 -14.33
N GLU A 225 -11.14 -13.04 -14.16
CA GLU A 225 -12.12 -13.03 -15.24
C GLU A 225 -12.19 -11.64 -15.90
N ASP A 226 -12.42 -10.59 -15.11
CA ASP A 226 -12.46 -9.21 -15.60
C ASP A 226 -11.17 -8.84 -16.37
N ALA A 227 -9.99 -9.14 -15.80
CA ALA A 227 -8.72 -8.80 -16.44
C ALA A 227 -8.46 -9.61 -17.73
N ASN A 228 -9.01 -10.83 -17.84
CA ASN A 228 -8.90 -11.62 -19.07
C ASN A 228 -9.59 -10.94 -20.25
N ASP A 229 -10.69 -10.21 -20.02
CA ASP A 229 -11.44 -9.53 -21.08
C ASP A 229 -10.59 -8.46 -21.81
N ASP A 230 -9.66 -7.82 -21.09
CA ASP A 230 -8.77 -6.78 -21.63
C ASP A 230 -7.33 -7.26 -21.86
N PHE A 231 -7.01 -8.53 -21.58
CA PHE A 231 -5.64 -9.04 -21.55
C PHE A 231 -4.90 -8.83 -22.88
N GLU A 232 -5.49 -9.29 -23.99
CA GLU A 232 -4.87 -9.17 -25.32
C GLU A 232 -4.79 -7.72 -25.80
N ASN A 233 -5.73 -6.87 -25.39
CA ASN A 233 -5.72 -5.45 -25.70
C ASN A 233 -4.50 -4.77 -25.07
N TYR A 234 -4.25 -4.98 -23.77
CA TYR A 234 -3.07 -4.40 -23.12
C TYR A 234 -1.77 -5.01 -23.61
N ARG A 235 -1.73 -6.32 -23.88
CA ARG A 235 -0.57 -6.96 -24.51
C ARG A 235 -0.22 -6.30 -25.85
N ALA A 236 -1.21 -6.03 -26.69
CA ALA A 236 -1.01 -5.33 -27.97
C ALA A 236 -0.60 -3.85 -27.78
N LYS A 237 -1.13 -3.15 -26.77
CA LYS A 237 -0.71 -1.79 -26.43
C LYS A 237 0.76 -1.72 -26.02
N ILE A 238 1.21 -2.62 -25.14
CA ILE A 238 2.61 -2.71 -24.69
C ILE A 238 3.52 -2.98 -25.89
N ALA A 239 3.14 -3.91 -26.78
CA ALA A 239 3.94 -4.27 -27.95
C ALA A 239 4.12 -3.12 -28.96
N ARG A 240 3.20 -2.14 -29.00
CA ARG A 240 3.24 -0.99 -29.92
C ARG A 240 3.76 0.30 -29.29
N SER A 241 3.97 0.31 -27.98
CA SER A 241 4.40 1.51 -27.25
C SER A 241 5.88 1.82 -27.52
N ASP A 242 6.19 3.11 -27.59
CA ASP A 242 7.54 3.65 -27.76
C ASP A 242 8.25 3.89 -26.42
N LYS A 243 7.55 3.77 -25.28
CA LYS A 243 8.15 3.87 -23.95
C LYS A 243 9.22 2.79 -23.75
N ALA A 244 10.38 3.19 -23.25
CA ALA A 244 11.50 2.28 -23.01
C ALA A 244 11.14 1.13 -22.05
N SER A 245 10.29 1.39 -21.04
CA SER A 245 9.73 0.37 -20.14
C SER A 245 8.89 -0.67 -20.88
N CYS A 246 7.99 -0.23 -21.77
CA CYS A 246 7.19 -1.13 -22.60
C CYS A 246 8.04 -1.96 -23.55
N GLN A 247 9.06 -1.36 -24.18
CA GLN A 247 9.98 -2.08 -25.07
C GLN A 247 10.72 -3.19 -24.34
N ARG A 248 11.15 -2.96 -23.09
CA ARG A 248 11.77 -4.00 -22.25
C ARG A 248 10.79 -5.12 -21.90
N LEU A 249 9.53 -4.78 -21.60
CA LEU A 249 8.49 -5.74 -21.21
C LEU A 249 7.96 -6.58 -22.38
N ALA A 250 7.84 -5.98 -23.57
CA ALA A 250 7.21 -6.56 -24.74
C ALA A 250 7.62 -8.02 -25.04
N PRO A 251 8.92 -8.40 -25.09
CA PRO A 251 9.31 -9.79 -25.38
C PRO A 251 8.86 -10.81 -24.32
N TYR A 252 8.59 -10.37 -23.10
CA TYR A 252 8.15 -11.23 -21.99
C TYR A 252 6.63 -11.29 -21.90
N ILE A 253 5.95 -10.14 -21.99
CA ILE A 253 4.49 -10.05 -22.06
C ILE A 253 3.96 -10.81 -23.27
N ALA A 254 4.67 -10.80 -24.40
CA ALA A 254 4.32 -11.55 -25.59
C ALA A 254 4.22 -13.08 -25.38
N LYS A 255 4.81 -13.62 -24.31
CA LYS A 255 4.79 -15.06 -23.99
C LYS A 255 3.74 -15.43 -22.96
N LEU A 256 3.17 -14.44 -22.27
CA LEU A 256 2.13 -14.67 -21.27
C LEU A 256 0.85 -15.16 -21.93
N LYS A 257 0.06 -15.90 -21.16
CA LYS A 257 -1.26 -16.39 -21.57
C LYS A 257 -2.27 -16.00 -20.50
N PRO A 258 -3.53 -15.74 -20.87
CA PRO A 258 -4.61 -15.57 -19.92
C PRO A 258 -4.69 -16.77 -18.96
N VAL A 259 -4.78 -16.48 -17.67
CA VAL A 259 -4.99 -17.46 -16.59
C VAL A 259 -6.47 -17.78 -16.52
N PRO A 260 -6.88 -19.07 -16.64
CA PRO A 260 -8.26 -19.44 -16.42
C PRO A 260 -8.73 -19.01 -15.02
N PRO A 261 -9.94 -18.43 -14.87
CA PRO A 261 -10.47 -17.99 -13.58
C PRO A 261 -10.94 -19.21 -12.77
N LYS A 262 -10.01 -20.07 -12.36
CA LYS A 262 -10.27 -21.29 -11.58
C LYS A 262 -9.16 -21.51 -10.57
N ALA A 263 -9.52 -22.06 -9.41
CA ALA A 263 -8.58 -22.32 -8.31
C ALA A 263 -7.35 -23.16 -8.73
N ASP A 264 -7.52 -24.10 -9.67
CA ASP A 264 -6.45 -25.01 -10.13
C ASP A 264 -5.34 -24.32 -10.94
N PHE A 265 -5.55 -23.07 -11.33
CA PHE A 265 -4.58 -22.28 -12.11
C PHE A 265 -3.92 -21.17 -11.27
N ARG A 266 -4.24 -21.09 -9.97
CA ARG A 266 -3.72 -20.04 -9.07
C ARG A 266 -2.21 -20.08 -8.90
N CYS A 267 -1.58 -21.24 -9.05
CA CYS A 267 -0.13 -21.33 -8.95
C CYS A 267 0.62 -20.49 -9.99
N GLN A 268 0.06 -20.25 -11.18
CA GLN A 268 0.69 -19.37 -12.18
C GLN A 268 0.85 -17.93 -11.69
N LEU A 269 -0.01 -17.49 -10.76
CA LEU A 269 0.03 -16.17 -10.17
C LEU A 269 0.95 -16.09 -8.94
N LEU A 270 1.42 -17.24 -8.44
CA LEU A 270 2.18 -17.38 -7.20
C LEU A 270 3.65 -17.79 -7.41
N THR A 271 3.97 -18.42 -8.54
CA THR A 271 5.31 -18.99 -8.81
C THR A 271 6.07 -18.20 -9.86
N ALA A 272 7.38 -18.08 -9.64
CA ALA A 272 8.32 -17.67 -10.67
C ALA A 272 8.52 -18.80 -11.70
N PRO A 273 8.98 -18.49 -12.93
CA PRO A 273 9.29 -17.15 -13.45
C PRO A 273 8.06 -16.34 -13.91
N GLU A 274 6.87 -16.95 -14.04
CA GLU A 274 5.69 -16.24 -14.53
C GLU A 274 5.29 -15.07 -13.61
N SER A 275 5.30 -15.26 -12.29
CA SER A 275 5.15 -14.22 -11.28
C SER A 275 6.53 -13.69 -10.84
N PRO A 276 6.75 -12.38 -10.65
CA PRO A 276 5.77 -11.31 -10.41
C PRO A 276 5.09 -10.75 -11.66
N LEU A 277 5.71 -10.88 -12.84
CA LEU A 277 5.28 -10.20 -14.07
C LEU A 277 3.81 -10.42 -14.38
N LEU A 278 3.37 -11.68 -14.45
CA LEU A 278 2.00 -12.04 -14.77
C LEU A 278 1.01 -11.47 -13.74
N ASN A 279 1.30 -11.64 -12.45
CA ASN A 279 0.41 -11.17 -11.38
C ASN A 279 0.25 -9.64 -11.41
N MET A 280 1.36 -8.90 -11.50
CA MET A 280 1.33 -7.44 -11.59
C MET A 280 0.67 -6.96 -12.89
N PHE A 281 0.87 -7.65 -14.01
CA PHE A 281 0.22 -7.27 -15.27
C PHE A 281 -1.32 -7.31 -15.15
N TYR A 282 -1.86 -8.35 -14.50
CA TYR A 282 -3.29 -8.42 -14.17
C TYR A 282 -3.75 -7.25 -13.28
N VAL A 283 -2.96 -6.92 -12.26
CA VAL A 283 -3.23 -5.78 -11.38
C VAL A 283 -3.31 -4.48 -12.16
N MET A 284 -2.39 -4.23 -13.10
CA MET A 284 -2.39 -3.02 -13.92
C MET A 284 -3.56 -2.97 -14.91
N ILE A 285 -3.93 -4.11 -15.50
CA ILE A 285 -5.15 -4.20 -16.32
C ILE A 285 -6.37 -3.78 -15.48
N LYS A 286 -6.49 -4.36 -14.28
CA LYS A 286 -7.62 -4.11 -13.37
C LYS A 286 -7.66 -2.66 -12.91
N PHE A 287 -6.51 -2.06 -12.61
CA PHE A 287 -6.40 -0.63 -12.29
C PHE A 287 -7.09 0.25 -13.33
N HIS A 288 -6.79 0.05 -14.61
CA HIS A 288 -7.41 0.85 -15.66
C HIS A 288 -8.89 0.54 -15.91
N GLN A 289 -9.30 -0.72 -15.75
CA GLN A 289 -10.71 -1.09 -15.85
C GLN A 289 -11.52 -0.37 -14.76
N ASP A 290 -11.03 -0.42 -13.54
CA ASP A 290 -11.67 0.25 -12.41
C ASP A 290 -11.62 1.77 -12.58
N HIS A 291 -10.52 2.34 -13.11
CA HIS A 291 -10.41 3.77 -13.40
C HIS A 291 -11.51 4.25 -14.34
N ARG A 292 -11.62 3.62 -15.53
CA ARG A 292 -12.66 3.95 -16.51
C ARG A 292 -14.07 3.76 -15.95
N SER A 293 -14.26 2.70 -15.16
CA SER A 293 -15.55 2.39 -14.56
C SER A 293 -15.94 3.42 -13.50
N ILE A 294 -14.99 3.89 -12.67
CA ILE A 294 -15.20 4.96 -11.70
C ILE A 294 -15.53 6.26 -12.42
N GLU A 295 -14.74 6.67 -13.42
CA GLU A 295 -14.99 7.92 -14.16
C GLU A 295 -16.40 7.96 -14.74
N ARG A 296 -16.79 6.92 -15.48
CA ARG A 296 -18.14 6.81 -16.05
C ARG A 296 -19.21 6.91 -14.97
N ARG A 297 -19.00 6.28 -13.81
CA ARG A 297 -19.98 6.26 -12.72
C ARG A 297 -20.06 7.58 -11.94
N LEU A 298 -18.95 8.31 -11.83
CA LEU A 298 -18.97 9.66 -11.26
C LEU A 298 -19.90 10.56 -12.09
N ASP A 299 -19.86 10.41 -13.41
CA ASP A 299 -20.75 11.13 -14.32
C ASP A 299 -22.20 10.59 -14.26
N GLU A 300 -22.40 9.27 -14.29
CA GLU A 300 -23.76 8.66 -14.23
C GLU A 300 -24.54 8.98 -12.96
N TYR A 301 -23.86 9.18 -11.83
CA TYR A 301 -24.48 9.49 -10.54
C TYR A 301 -24.39 10.98 -10.17
N ASP A 302 -23.94 11.84 -11.08
CA ASP A 302 -23.77 13.29 -10.87
C ASP A 302 -22.96 13.62 -9.60
N ILE A 303 -21.96 12.81 -9.27
CA ILE A 303 -21.22 12.88 -7.99
C ILE A 303 -20.55 14.24 -7.81
N LEU A 304 -19.90 14.75 -8.86
CA LEU A 304 -19.21 16.04 -8.81
C LEU A 304 -20.19 17.19 -8.58
N GLU A 305 -21.38 17.13 -9.18
CA GLU A 305 -22.44 18.12 -8.98
C GLU A 305 -23.03 18.03 -7.57
N LYS A 306 -23.25 16.82 -7.04
CA LYS A 306 -23.67 16.63 -5.63
C LYS A 306 -22.65 17.23 -4.67
N MET A 307 -21.35 16.97 -4.86
CA MET A 307 -20.27 17.55 -4.06
C MET A 307 -20.26 19.09 -4.13
N ARG A 308 -20.45 19.65 -5.34
CA ARG A 308 -20.54 21.10 -5.57
C ARG A 308 -21.70 21.75 -4.81
N VAL A 309 -22.90 21.16 -4.90
CA VAL A 309 -24.11 21.64 -4.20
C VAL A 309 -23.94 21.57 -2.67
N LEU A 310 -23.17 20.59 -2.19
CA LEU A 310 -22.83 20.44 -0.77
C LEU A 310 -21.64 21.32 -0.33
N GLY A 311 -21.12 22.18 -1.19
CA GLY A 311 -20.12 23.20 -0.83
C GLY A 311 -18.67 22.84 -1.11
N LEU A 312 -18.40 21.70 -1.75
CA LEU A 312 -17.07 21.31 -2.21
C LEU A 312 -16.98 21.45 -3.73
N THR A 313 -16.38 22.55 -4.18
CA THR A 313 -16.21 22.88 -5.61
C THR A 313 -14.91 22.27 -6.18
N GLU A 314 -14.68 22.31 -7.49
CA GLU A 314 -13.40 21.91 -8.09
C GLU A 314 -12.40 23.10 -8.10
N GLY A 315 -11.09 22.85 -7.96
CA GLY A 315 -10.02 23.87 -8.04
C GLY A 315 -8.91 23.81 -6.96
N SER A 316 -8.27 24.95 -6.66
CA SER A 316 -7.28 25.16 -5.58
C SER A 316 -7.76 26.08 -4.42
N GLY A 317 -7.97 25.54 -3.21
CA GLY A 317 -8.35 26.28 -1.99
C GLY A 317 -9.09 25.37 -1.00
N ASP A 318 -9.40 25.83 0.21
CA ASP A 318 -9.95 24.99 1.31
C ASP A 318 -11.28 24.29 0.99
N ARG A 319 -12.00 24.76 -0.03
CA ARG A 319 -13.26 24.16 -0.54
C ARG A 319 -13.16 23.67 -1.98
N GLN A 320 -11.95 23.39 -2.43
CA GLN A 320 -11.70 22.97 -3.81
C GLN A 320 -10.95 21.63 -3.89
N PHE A 321 -11.53 20.60 -4.53
CA PHE A 321 -10.88 19.29 -4.70
C PHE A 321 -10.41 19.07 -6.15
N GLN A 322 -9.50 18.11 -6.34
CA GLN A 322 -9.08 17.63 -7.66
C GLN A 322 -9.80 16.31 -7.97
N LYS A 323 -10.46 16.23 -9.13
CA LYS A 323 -11.17 15.02 -9.59
C LYS A 323 -10.26 13.79 -9.57
N GLU A 324 -9.01 13.93 -9.97
CA GLU A 324 -8.03 12.85 -10.03
C GLU A 324 -7.71 12.28 -8.64
N GLN A 325 -7.64 13.12 -7.60
CA GLN A 325 -7.42 12.64 -6.23
C GLN A 325 -8.64 11.86 -5.70
N LEU A 326 -9.85 12.29 -6.05
CA LEU A 326 -11.08 11.55 -5.73
C LEU A 326 -11.08 10.19 -6.43
N ILE A 327 -10.74 10.15 -7.72
CA ILE A 327 -10.61 8.90 -8.48
C ILE A 327 -9.56 7.98 -7.84
N GLN A 328 -8.40 8.51 -7.45
CA GLN A 328 -7.36 7.74 -6.76
C GLN A 328 -7.87 7.12 -5.46
N MET A 329 -8.58 7.89 -4.61
CA MET A 329 -9.17 7.36 -3.38
C MET A 329 -10.19 6.25 -3.68
N LEU A 330 -11.04 6.46 -4.68
CA LEU A 330 -12.04 5.48 -5.10
C LEU A 330 -11.41 4.23 -5.72
N LEU A 331 -10.27 4.35 -6.41
CA LEU A 331 -9.53 3.21 -6.96
C LEU A 331 -9.01 2.28 -5.86
N ILE A 332 -8.48 2.85 -4.78
CA ILE A 332 -8.01 2.05 -3.64
C ILE A 332 -9.19 1.32 -2.96
N LEU A 333 -10.36 1.96 -2.87
CA LEU A 333 -11.59 1.34 -2.35
C LEU A 333 -12.16 0.28 -3.29
N ALA A 334 -12.15 0.54 -4.60
CA ALA A 334 -12.72 -0.29 -5.65
C ALA A 334 -12.02 -1.63 -5.77
N TYR A 335 -10.75 -1.72 -5.39
CA TYR A 335 -10.03 -2.98 -5.47
C TYR A 335 -10.71 -4.14 -4.71
N ASN A 336 -11.32 -3.87 -3.56
CA ASN A 336 -12.02 -4.88 -2.76
C ASN A 336 -13.54 -4.84 -2.91
N SER A 337 -14.10 -3.71 -3.33
CA SER A 337 -15.55 -3.51 -3.42
C SER A 337 -16.09 -3.46 -4.86
N GLY A 338 -15.20 -3.48 -5.86
CA GLY A 338 -15.47 -3.11 -7.23
C GLY A 338 -15.70 -1.60 -7.39
N ALA A 339 -15.49 -1.08 -8.60
CA ALA A 339 -15.77 0.32 -8.94
C ALA A 339 -17.22 0.74 -8.60
N THR A 340 -18.19 -0.15 -8.86
CA THR A 340 -19.61 0.07 -8.51
C THR A 340 -19.80 0.28 -7.01
N GLY A 341 -19.21 -0.60 -6.19
CA GLY A 341 -19.33 -0.53 -4.74
C GLY A 341 -18.68 0.74 -4.19
N ALA A 342 -17.49 1.10 -4.69
CA ALA A 342 -16.79 2.31 -4.27
C ALA A 342 -17.60 3.59 -4.55
N VAL A 343 -18.11 3.76 -5.77
CA VAL A 343 -18.87 4.97 -6.14
C VAL A 343 -20.24 5.00 -5.45
N SER A 344 -20.96 3.87 -5.36
CA SER A 344 -22.24 3.82 -4.64
C SER A 344 -22.09 4.21 -3.17
N LYS A 345 -20.98 3.83 -2.51
CA LYS A 345 -20.74 4.25 -1.12
C LYS A 345 -20.47 5.74 -0.97
N LEU A 346 -19.81 6.35 -1.95
CA LEU A 346 -19.67 7.79 -2.00
C LEU A 346 -21.04 8.45 -2.21
N ASP A 347 -21.86 7.91 -3.12
CA ASP A 347 -23.19 8.44 -3.40
C ASP A 347 -24.09 8.42 -2.16
N ASP A 348 -24.18 7.26 -1.49
CA ASP A 348 -24.93 7.08 -0.24
C ASP A 348 -24.49 8.07 0.85
N TYR A 349 -23.17 8.34 0.92
CA TYR A 349 -22.60 9.30 1.86
C TYR A 349 -23.04 10.73 1.54
N LEU A 350 -22.97 11.14 0.28
CA LEU A 350 -23.37 12.49 -0.14
C LEU A 350 -24.86 12.74 0.12
N ASP A 351 -25.71 11.74 -0.14
CA ASP A 351 -27.14 11.82 0.17
C ASP A 351 -27.40 11.95 1.68
N ALA A 352 -26.63 11.24 2.52
CA ALA A 352 -26.72 11.39 3.97
C ALA A 352 -26.28 12.79 4.45
N VAL A 353 -25.18 13.33 3.90
CA VAL A 353 -24.70 14.69 4.21
C VAL A 353 -25.75 15.74 3.82
N LYS A 354 -26.38 15.56 2.65
CA LYS A 354 -27.49 16.41 2.18
C LYS A 354 -28.68 16.36 3.14
N ALA A 355 -29.08 15.16 3.56
CA ALA A 355 -30.19 14.97 4.49
C ALA A 355 -29.92 15.63 5.86
N ALA A 356 -28.67 15.61 6.31
CA ALA A 356 -28.21 16.29 7.53
C ALA A 356 -28.01 17.81 7.37
N GLN A 357 -28.25 18.37 6.17
CA GLN A 357 -28.06 19.79 5.84
C GLN A 357 -26.65 20.31 6.17
N ARG A 358 -25.65 19.43 6.09
CA ARG A 358 -24.25 19.77 6.37
C ARG A 358 -23.52 20.11 5.08
N GLN A 359 -22.58 21.06 5.15
CA GLN A 359 -21.66 21.35 4.06
C GLN A 359 -20.46 20.40 4.12
N LEU A 360 -19.99 19.95 2.96
CA LEU A 360 -18.75 19.21 2.80
C LEU A 360 -17.53 20.11 2.95
N THR A 361 -16.45 19.50 3.43
CA THR A 361 -15.12 20.08 3.60
C THR A 361 -14.07 19.08 3.10
N LYS A 362 -12.83 19.50 2.89
CA LYS A 362 -11.75 18.58 2.50
C LYS A 362 -11.47 17.53 3.56
N GLU A 363 -11.62 17.91 4.82
CA GLU A 363 -11.42 17.06 5.99
C GLU A 363 -12.41 15.89 6.04
N ASP A 364 -13.53 15.96 5.31
CA ASP A 364 -14.43 14.81 5.14
C ASP A 364 -13.75 13.67 4.38
N PHE A 365 -12.74 13.96 3.56
CA PHE A 365 -12.05 13.02 2.69
C PHE A 365 -10.57 12.80 3.07
N ASP A 366 -10.15 13.32 4.24
CA ASP A 366 -8.84 13.00 4.82
C ASP A 366 -8.90 11.63 5.50
N ILE A 367 -8.60 10.58 4.75
CA ILE A 367 -8.63 9.19 5.24
C ILE A 367 -7.55 8.97 6.33
N GLY A 368 -6.43 9.69 6.23
CA GLY A 368 -5.30 9.56 7.15
C GLY A 368 -5.62 10.04 8.58
N ARG A 369 -6.56 10.99 8.72
CA ARG A 369 -6.94 11.56 10.02
C ARG A 369 -7.78 10.64 10.89
N GLU A 370 -8.58 9.76 10.30
CA GLU A 370 -9.53 8.90 11.04
C GLU A 370 -8.97 7.51 11.37
N SER A 371 -7.65 7.33 11.30
CA SER A 371 -6.94 6.05 11.44
C SER A 371 -7.00 5.40 12.83
N TYR A 372 -7.55 6.07 13.84
CA TYR A 372 -7.38 5.71 15.26
C TYR A 372 -8.53 5.00 15.96
N VAL A 373 -9.70 4.86 15.34
CA VAL A 373 -10.85 4.24 16.02
C VAL A 373 -11.19 2.90 15.38
N PHE A 374 -10.27 1.95 15.53
CA PHE A 374 -10.54 0.54 15.24
C PHE A 374 -11.29 -0.07 16.42
N ILE A 375 -12.54 0.33 16.65
CA ILE A 375 -13.38 -0.45 17.57
C ILE A 375 -13.56 -1.79 16.85
N ARG A 376 -12.92 -2.85 17.36
CA ARG A 376 -13.13 -4.23 16.89
C ARG A 376 -14.55 -4.62 17.23
N VAL A 377 -15.48 -4.18 16.40
CA VAL A 377 -16.87 -4.59 16.53
C VAL A 377 -17.21 -5.51 15.40
N ARG A 378 -17.45 -6.78 15.72
CA ARG A 378 -18.26 -7.62 14.84
C ARG A 378 -19.68 -7.10 14.88
N ALA A 379 -20.00 -6.16 13.99
CA ALA A 379 -21.38 -5.89 13.65
C ALA A 379 -22.00 -7.21 13.16
N ASP A 380 -22.93 -7.77 13.91
CA ASP A 380 -23.80 -8.81 13.37
C ASP A 380 -24.64 -8.12 12.27
N GLN A 381 -24.27 -8.36 11.01
CA GLN A 381 -24.62 -7.57 9.81
C GLN A 381 -26.13 -7.50 9.45
N LYS A 382 -27.05 -7.87 10.34
CA LYS A 382 -28.49 -7.93 10.03
C LYS A 382 -29.31 -6.68 10.39
N SER A 383 -28.73 -5.64 11.00
CA SER A 383 -29.47 -4.42 11.32
C SER A 383 -28.92 -3.22 10.55
N SER A 384 -29.73 -2.65 9.67
CA SER A 384 -29.45 -1.44 8.87
C SER A 384 -29.31 -0.15 9.68
N SER A 385 -29.27 -0.22 11.02
CA SER A 385 -29.32 0.96 11.89
C SER A 385 -28.44 0.88 13.14
N GLY A 386 -27.45 -0.02 13.20
CA GLY A 386 -26.51 -0.01 14.33
C GLY A 386 -25.49 -1.13 14.32
N ILE A 387 -24.35 -0.85 14.95
CA ILE A 387 -23.32 -1.84 15.22
C ILE A 387 -23.69 -2.58 16.51
N LEU A 388 -23.82 -3.92 16.42
CA LEU A 388 -24.00 -4.81 17.56
C LEU A 388 -22.64 -5.19 18.12
N LEU A 389 -22.38 -4.85 19.39
CA LEU A 389 -21.12 -5.19 20.05
C LEU A 389 -21.26 -6.57 20.69
N ARG A 390 -20.78 -7.61 20.00
CA ARG A 390 -20.64 -8.97 20.58
C ARG A 390 -19.22 -9.20 21.08
N PRO A 391 -19.05 -9.82 22.26
CA PRO A 391 -17.81 -10.49 22.62
C PRO A 391 -17.47 -11.53 21.53
N GLU A 392 -16.22 -11.59 21.05
CA GLU A 392 -15.80 -12.59 20.07
C GLU A 392 -16.13 -14.01 20.53
N SER A 393 -16.85 -14.77 19.69
CA SER A 393 -17.05 -16.21 19.89
C SER A 393 -15.72 -16.95 19.76
N GLN A 394 -15.42 -17.78 20.77
CA GLN A 394 -14.14 -18.47 21.00
C GLN A 394 -13.62 -19.35 19.84
N ALA A 395 -12.30 -19.57 19.84
CA ALA A 395 -11.67 -20.81 19.37
C ALA A 395 -11.61 -21.81 20.55
N PRO A 396 -11.84 -23.12 20.35
CA PRO A 396 -11.98 -24.08 21.44
C PRO A 396 -10.67 -24.30 22.21
N GLY A 397 -10.71 -24.23 23.55
CA GLY A 397 -9.70 -24.88 24.42
C GLY A 397 -8.89 -24.06 25.45
N GLN A 398 -9.32 -22.88 25.93
CA GLN A 398 -8.62 -22.17 27.02
C GLN A 398 -9.56 -21.68 28.15
N PRO A 399 -9.09 -21.48 29.40
CA PRO A 399 -9.92 -21.20 30.57
C PRO A 399 -10.75 -19.90 30.43
N GLU A 400 -12.03 -20.00 30.78
CA GLU A 400 -13.15 -19.25 30.21
C GLU A 400 -13.42 -17.84 30.78
N ALA A 401 -13.21 -17.61 32.08
CA ALA A 401 -13.79 -16.45 32.76
C ALA A 401 -12.87 -15.21 32.80
N SER A 402 -11.60 -15.35 33.20
CA SER A 402 -10.72 -14.19 33.42
C SER A 402 -10.38 -13.43 32.13
N ARG A 403 -10.20 -14.13 31.01
CA ARG A 403 -9.97 -13.48 29.71
C ARG A 403 -11.20 -12.82 29.12
N TRP A 404 -12.39 -13.23 29.54
CA TRP A 404 -13.64 -12.59 29.14
C TRP A 404 -13.79 -11.25 29.85
N GLU A 405 -13.55 -11.22 31.17
CA GLU A 405 -13.54 -9.99 31.95
C GLU A 405 -12.48 -9.00 31.45
N ASP A 406 -11.26 -9.47 31.14
CA ASP A 406 -10.22 -8.59 30.57
C ASP A 406 -10.59 -8.04 29.19
N ARG A 407 -11.23 -8.84 28.32
CA ARG A 407 -11.67 -8.37 26.99
C ARG A 407 -12.83 -7.41 27.09
N ARG A 408 -13.78 -7.67 28.00
CA ARG A 408 -14.88 -6.77 28.31
C ARG A 408 -14.37 -5.45 28.90
N ALA A 409 -13.45 -5.50 29.86
CA ALA A 409 -12.85 -4.32 30.48
C ALA A 409 -12.04 -3.50 29.47
N ARG A 410 -11.25 -4.14 28.59
CA ARG A 410 -10.59 -3.46 27.47
C ARG A 410 -11.59 -2.82 26.51
N PHE A 411 -12.63 -3.54 26.13
CA PHE A 411 -13.68 -3.03 25.27
C PHE A 411 -14.41 -1.82 25.89
N GLU A 412 -14.76 -1.91 27.19
CA GLU A 412 -15.37 -0.82 27.95
C GLU A 412 -14.40 0.37 28.08
N ALA A 413 -13.10 0.13 28.28
CA ALA A 413 -12.07 1.18 28.30
C ALA A 413 -11.90 1.86 26.94
N ASP A 414 -11.78 1.10 25.84
CA ASP A 414 -11.69 1.63 24.47
C ASP A 414 -12.96 2.43 24.11
N MET A 415 -14.13 1.95 24.54
CA MET A 415 -15.38 2.68 24.39
C MET A 415 -15.42 3.94 25.24
N GLN A 416 -14.96 3.92 26.49
CA GLN A 416 -14.88 5.10 27.34
C GLN A 416 -13.86 6.11 26.83
N GLU A 417 -12.74 5.66 26.27
CA GLU A 417 -11.76 6.50 25.58
C GLU A 417 -12.38 7.14 24.34
N TYR A 418 -13.03 6.36 23.47
CA TYR A 418 -13.78 6.90 22.34
C TYR A 418 -14.84 7.91 22.79
N LEU A 419 -15.57 7.62 23.87
CA LEU A 419 -16.62 8.46 24.42
C LEU A 419 -16.12 9.70 25.16
N SER A 420 -14.87 9.70 25.62
CA SER A 420 -14.22 10.85 26.28
C SER A 420 -13.37 11.68 25.31
N SER A 421 -13.01 11.11 24.15
CA SER A 421 -12.25 11.79 23.10
C SER A 421 -13.04 12.92 22.41
N ALA A 422 -12.31 13.81 21.74
CA ALA A 422 -12.87 14.86 20.88
C ALA A 422 -13.81 14.30 19.77
N ASN A 423 -13.67 13.02 19.41
CA ASN A 423 -14.45 12.37 18.35
C ASN A 423 -15.95 12.22 18.71
N ARG A 424 -16.30 12.05 19.99
CA ARG A 424 -17.71 12.02 20.41
C ARG A 424 -18.41 13.36 20.17
N ARG A 425 -17.72 14.48 20.45
CA ARG A 425 -18.24 15.83 20.16
C ARG A 425 -18.42 16.03 18.66
N ARG A 426 -17.56 15.41 17.86
CA ARG A 426 -17.56 15.53 16.40
C ARG A 426 -18.75 14.78 15.75
N TYR A 427 -19.08 13.57 16.21
CA TYR A 427 -20.02 12.69 15.49
C TYR A 427 -21.36 12.40 16.20
N LYS A 428 -21.60 12.97 17.39
CA LYS A 428 -22.90 12.89 18.11
C LYS A 428 -23.52 11.48 18.18
N ALA A 429 -22.70 10.44 18.41
CA ALA A 429 -23.19 9.07 18.48
C ALA A 429 -24.18 8.87 19.64
N LYS A 430 -25.30 8.17 19.38
CA LYS A 430 -26.26 7.74 20.40
C LYS A 430 -25.98 6.28 20.75
N ILE A 431 -25.75 6.03 22.04
CA ILE A 431 -25.48 4.69 22.59
C ILE A 431 -26.68 4.27 23.43
N GLU A 432 -27.25 3.11 23.09
CA GLU A 432 -28.39 2.53 23.77
C GLU A 432 -28.00 1.15 24.31
N PRO A 433 -27.99 0.95 25.65
CA PRO A 433 -27.76 -0.38 26.20
C PRO A 433 -28.95 -1.29 25.90
N PHE A 434 -28.70 -2.58 25.64
CA PHE A 434 -29.73 -3.59 25.51
C PHE A 434 -29.23 -4.97 25.97
N THR A 435 -30.14 -5.78 26.52
CA THR A 435 -29.80 -7.11 27.01
C THR A 435 -29.94 -8.15 25.89
N VAL A 436 -28.84 -8.82 25.53
CA VAL A 436 -28.86 -10.00 24.66
C VAL A 436 -29.18 -11.22 25.51
N LYS A 437 -30.22 -11.98 25.12
CA LYS A 437 -30.51 -13.29 25.71
C LYS A 437 -29.84 -14.37 24.86
N ASP A 438 -28.69 -14.87 25.30
CA ASP A 438 -28.01 -15.99 24.65
C ASP A 438 -28.29 -17.29 25.42
N PRO A 439 -28.84 -18.34 24.79
CA PRO A 439 -29.16 -19.60 25.47
C PRO A 439 -27.96 -20.32 26.10
N LYS A 440 -26.74 -20.08 25.61
CA LYS A 440 -25.51 -20.72 26.09
C LYS A 440 -24.77 -19.88 27.13
N GLN A 441 -24.88 -18.56 27.03
CA GLN A 441 -24.11 -17.62 27.87
C GLN A 441 -24.95 -16.90 28.92
N GLY A 442 -26.27 -17.08 28.91
CA GLY A 442 -27.17 -16.29 29.74
C GLY A 442 -27.36 -14.87 29.21
N PRO A 443 -28.11 -14.01 29.94
CA PRO A 443 -28.29 -12.62 29.56
C PRO A 443 -27.00 -11.83 29.77
N TYR A 444 -26.55 -11.09 28.74
CA TYR A 444 -25.46 -10.13 28.87
C TYR A 444 -25.85 -8.76 28.31
N GLN A 445 -25.25 -7.70 28.85
CA GLN A 445 -25.43 -6.35 28.33
C GLN A 445 -24.62 -6.16 27.06
N SER A 446 -25.26 -5.61 26.04
CA SER A 446 -24.64 -5.13 24.81
C SER A 446 -25.07 -3.68 24.58
N TYR A 447 -24.48 -3.02 23.60
CA TYR A 447 -24.80 -1.64 23.26
C TYR A 447 -25.07 -1.54 21.78
N LYS A 448 -26.13 -0.82 21.43
CA LYS A 448 -26.40 -0.38 20.08
C LYS A 448 -25.82 1.02 19.94
N ILE A 449 -24.84 1.18 19.07
CA ILE A 449 -24.33 2.50 18.71
C ILE A 449 -24.99 2.90 17.39
N THR A 450 -25.58 4.09 17.39
CA THR A 450 -26.20 4.71 16.22
C THR A 450 -25.51 6.05 15.96
N TRP A 451 -25.17 6.28 14.70
CA TRP A 451 -24.60 7.54 14.22
C TRP A 451 -25.58 8.18 13.25
N ASP A 452 -25.57 9.50 13.18
CA ASP A 452 -26.16 10.22 12.04
C ASP A 452 -25.13 10.16 10.90
N PRO A 453 -25.38 9.38 9.82
CA PRO A 453 -24.38 9.19 8.78
C PRO A 453 -23.98 10.50 8.09
N GLY A 454 -24.87 11.49 8.06
CA GLY A 454 -24.59 12.79 7.45
C GLY A 454 -23.67 13.68 8.29
N GLN A 455 -23.44 13.36 9.57
CA GLN A 455 -22.47 14.05 10.44
C GLN A 455 -21.07 13.45 10.37
N LEU A 456 -20.90 12.30 9.72
CA LEU A 456 -19.61 11.62 9.61
C LEU A 456 -18.74 12.25 8.51
N SER A 457 -17.42 12.12 8.64
CA SER A 457 -16.51 12.20 7.49
C SER A 457 -16.73 10.97 6.59
N PHE A 458 -16.30 11.02 5.33
CA PHE A 458 -16.40 9.88 4.42
C PHE A 458 -15.59 8.68 4.94
N ALA A 459 -14.40 8.93 5.50
CA ALA A 459 -13.61 7.87 6.14
C ALA A 459 -14.36 7.18 7.28
N ALA A 460 -14.98 7.95 8.18
CA ALA A 460 -15.77 7.42 9.28
C ALA A 460 -17.04 6.71 8.79
N TYR A 461 -17.69 7.24 7.75
CA TYR A 461 -18.83 6.62 7.10
C TYR A 461 -18.46 5.23 6.56
N LEU A 462 -17.35 5.11 5.82
CA LEU A 462 -16.89 3.83 5.30
C LEU A 462 -16.56 2.83 6.41
N MET A 463 -15.94 3.26 7.51
CA MET A 463 -15.67 2.36 8.64
C MET A 463 -16.95 1.77 9.26
N ILE A 464 -18.06 2.52 9.26
CA ILE A 464 -19.31 2.11 9.92
C ILE A 464 -20.26 1.38 8.94
N TYR A 465 -20.38 1.87 7.70
CA TYR A 465 -21.44 1.49 6.76
C TYR A 465 -20.95 0.68 5.54
N GLN A 466 -19.65 0.39 5.45
CA GLN A 466 -19.13 -0.54 4.44
C GLN A 466 -19.51 -1.99 4.82
N THR A 467 -20.48 -2.54 4.09
CA THR A 467 -21.00 -3.90 4.31
C THR A 467 -20.36 -4.96 3.42
N SER A 468 -19.71 -4.55 2.32
CA SER A 468 -18.98 -5.39 1.39
C SER A 468 -17.49 -5.05 1.37
N GLY A 469 -16.64 -6.07 1.25
CA GLY A 469 -15.21 -5.95 1.52
C GLY A 469 -14.92 -5.81 3.02
N SER A 470 -13.66 -5.53 3.36
CA SER A 470 -13.26 -5.31 4.75
C SER A 470 -13.61 -3.88 5.17
N ALA A 471 -14.51 -3.72 6.16
CA ALA A 471 -14.74 -2.40 6.76
C ALA A 471 -13.42 -1.80 7.28
N GLY A 472 -13.21 -0.51 7.05
CA GLY A 472 -11.96 0.18 7.41
C GLY A 472 -10.77 -0.14 6.50
N TYR A 473 -10.99 -0.77 5.35
CA TYR A 473 -9.96 -1.07 4.37
C TYR A 473 -9.13 0.16 3.98
N LEU A 474 -9.80 1.25 3.57
CA LEU A 474 -9.13 2.49 3.19
C LEU A 474 -8.32 3.09 4.33
N SER A 475 -8.88 3.10 5.55
CA SER A 475 -8.18 3.57 6.75
C SER A 475 -6.92 2.76 7.04
N PHE A 476 -6.96 1.44 6.83
CA PHE A 476 -5.77 0.59 6.96
C PHE A 476 -4.72 0.92 5.92
N VAL A 477 -5.10 1.05 4.65
CA VAL A 477 -4.15 1.42 3.57
C VAL A 477 -3.56 2.80 3.80
N ALA A 478 -4.36 3.77 4.25
CA ALA A 478 -3.88 5.11 4.61
C ALA A 478 -2.88 5.04 5.77
N ARG A 479 -3.17 4.24 6.82
CA ARG A 479 -2.25 4.02 7.93
C ARG A 479 -0.93 3.40 7.47
N VAL A 480 -0.99 2.40 6.59
CA VAL A 480 0.21 1.82 5.98
C VAL A 480 1.02 2.89 5.23
N GLY A 481 0.37 3.76 4.45
CA GLY A 481 1.04 4.89 3.81
C GLY A 481 1.72 5.84 4.80
N GLN A 482 1.06 6.17 5.91
CA GLN A 482 1.62 6.98 6.99
C GLN A 482 2.80 6.31 7.69
N GLU A 483 2.74 5.00 7.94
CA GLU A 483 3.84 4.22 8.52
C GLU A 483 5.08 4.26 7.61
N ILE A 484 4.89 4.08 6.30
CA ILE A 484 5.99 4.20 5.34
C ILE A 484 6.56 5.63 5.33
N ASN A 485 5.70 6.66 5.27
CA ASN A 485 6.14 8.06 5.29
C ASN A 485 6.89 8.42 6.57
N LYS A 486 6.49 7.87 7.72
CA LYS A 486 7.22 8.05 8.99
C LYS A 486 8.64 7.50 8.93
N VAL A 487 8.84 6.41 8.20
CA VAL A 487 10.15 5.74 8.08
C VAL A 487 11.04 6.41 7.04
N PHE A 488 10.49 6.73 5.87
CA PHE A 488 11.27 7.23 4.72
C PHE A 488 11.23 8.74 4.52
N LYS A 489 10.46 9.46 5.36
CA LYS A 489 10.00 10.84 5.14
C LYS A 489 8.92 10.92 4.06
N GLU A 490 8.07 11.93 4.18
CA GLU A 490 6.97 12.19 3.26
C GLU A 490 7.47 12.35 1.82
N GLY A 491 6.70 11.85 0.86
CA GLY A 491 6.99 12.00 -0.56
C GLY A 491 8.05 11.05 -1.11
N VAL A 492 8.73 10.24 -0.29
CA VAL A 492 9.81 9.34 -0.76
C VAL A 492 9.26 8.05 -1.38
N CYS A 493 8.52 7.27 -0.59
CA CYS A 493 7.93 6.01 -1.05
C CYS A 493 6.45 6.15 -1.42
N VAL A 494 5.79 7.12 -0.79
CA VAL A 494 4.35 7.38 -0.89
C VAL A 494 4.18 8.90 -1.05
N PRO A 495 3.17 9.40 -1.78
CA PRO A 495 2.97 10.83 -1.94
C PRO A 495 2.75 11.56 -0.60
N GLU A 496 3.09 12.85 -0.54
CA GLU A 496 2.94 13.69 0.67
C GLU A 496 1.48 13.81 1.14
N SER A 497 0.51 13.73 0.22
CA SER A 497 -0.94 13.82 0.51
C SER A 497 -1.68 12.53 0.16
N TYR A 498 -1.12 11.38 0.58
CA TYR A 498 -1.72 10.09 0.26
C TYR A 498 -3.11 9.94 0.88
N LEU A 499 -4.12 9.77 0.02
CA LEU A 499 -5.54 9.64 0.39
C LEU A 499 -6.10 10.84 1.18
N ALA A 500 -5.70 12.05 0.80
CA ALA A 500 -6.31 13.31 1.22
C ALA A 500 -6.65 14.18 -0.01
N LEU A 501 -7.83 14.83 0.00
CA LEU A 501 -8.32 15.74 -1.05
C LEU A 501 -7.93 17.22 -0.85
#